data_AF-A0A7W9M585-F1
#
_entry.id   AF-A0A7W9M585-F1
#
_cell.length_a   1.000
_cell.length_b   1.000
_cell.length_c   1.000
_cell.angle_alpha   90.00
_cell.angle_beta   90.00
_cell.angle_gamma   90.00
#
_symmetry.space_group_name_H-M   'P 1'
#
loop_
_entity.id
_entity.type
_entity.pdbx_description
1 polymer ?
#
loop_
_entity_poly.entity_id
_entity_poly.type
_entity_poly.pdbx_seq_one_letter_code
_entity_poly.pdbx_strand_id
1 'polypeptide(L)'
;MSLPHVFQITKYDPADRDGYGRYHGPEDVTSDHGVVEAAYLAAMAAFVEDTGVTRLTIREPLLPGIVTFGVEAPIEGYGLAGLFPPDLTGFHDGAEVDLATGLALLRAMLRDNGASCGLEVDGRFFVHVGFDQYMYIGSAEPCENAIARTRSLGLFPEPMDSACYERSLDRPPPQPPADDDFWAELADLATRRGAVILQEGYVLNASRWHRLHGSDVGAIRTRLTPRSRLWVWPDLDDDVAAVLRELPEEGSFEIVWEHQDGRITSFDADDEDYPELPARLAEARAATAISAYADERNPLLAAVLPDDDGVLRARWDL
;
A
#
# COMPACT_ATOMS: atom_id res chain seq x y z
N MET A 1 -10.14 -6.90 -16.33
CA MET A 1 -10.68 -6.47 -17.64
C MET A 1 -10.92 -4.97 -17.55
N SER A 2 -10.58 -4.22 -18.59
CA SER A 2 -10.80 -2.76 -18.65
C SER A 2 -12.28 -2.45 -18.46
N LEU A 3 -12.61 -1.53 -17.58
CA LEU A 3 -14.00 -1.06 -17.45
C LEU A 3 -14.33 -0.10 -18.59
N PRO A 4 -15.50 -0.23 -19.24
CA PRO A 4 -15.87 0.56 -20.41
C PRO A 4 -16.11 2.05 -20.11
N HIS A 5 -16.43 2.39 -18.86
CA HIS A 5 -16.72 3.76 -18.44
C HIS A 5 -15.72 4.18 -17.38
N VAL A 6 -14.80 5.07 -17.74
CA VAL A 6 -13.78 5.62 -16.83
C VAL A 6 -13.88 7.14 -16.86
N PHE A 7 -13.82 7.75 -15.67
CA PHE A 7 -13.87 9.19 -15.50
C PHE A 7 -12.75 9.65 -14.58
N GLN A 8 -12.13 10.76 -14.96
CA GLN A 8 -11.36 11.61 -14.05
C GLN A 8 -12.32 12.66 -13.49
N ILE A 9 -12.48 12.69 -12.17
CA ILE A 9 -13.32 13.66 -11.47
C ILE A 9 -12.40 14.70 -10.84
N THR A 10 -12.69 15.97 -11.14
CA THR A 10 -11.89 17.09 -10.66
C THR A 10 -12.72 18.28 -10.18
N LYS A 11 -12.14 19.08 -9.28
CA LYS A 11 -12.60 20.43 -8.91
C LYS A 11 -12.15 21.51 -9.90
N TYR A 12 -11.18 21.21 -10.77
CA TYR A 12 -10.60 22.15 -11.73
C TYR A 12 -11.46 22.26 -12.99
N ASP A 13 -11.90 23.47 -13.35
CA ASP A 13 -12.73 23.66 -14.54
C ASP A 13 -11.91 23.40 -15.82
N PRO A 14 -12.27 22.42 -16.66
CA PRO A 14 -11.55 22.16 -17.92
C PRO A 14 -11.51 23.36 -18.86
N ALA A 15 -12.41 24.34 -18.71
CA ALA A 15 -12.39 25.59 -19.47
C ALA A 15 -11.16 26.47 -19.19
N ASP A 16 -10.48 26.27 -18.07
CA ASP A 16 -9.25 26.99 -17.70
C ASP A 16 -7.97 26.30 -18.21
N ARG A 17 -8.10 25.22 -18.99
CA ARG A 17 -6.96 24.57 -19.66
C ARG A 17 -6.63 25.27 -20.98
N ASP A 18 -5.34 25.41 -21.27
CA ASP A 18 -4.88 25.92 -22.56
C ASP A 18 -4.97 24.87 -23.69
N GLY A 19 -4.58 25.26 -24.91
CA GLY A 19 -4.57 24.39 -26.09
C GLY A 19 -3.59 23.21 -26.01
N TYR A 20 -2.72 23.16 -24.99
CA TYR A 20 -1.82 22.04 -24.68
C TYR A 20 -2.31 21.19 -23.50
N GLY A 21 -3.50 21.49 -22.95
CA GLY A 21 -4.09 20.78 -21.81
C GLY A 21 -3.54 21.22 -20.45
N ARG A 22 -2.70 22.25 -20.38
CA ARG A 22 -2.16 22.76 -19.11
C ARG A 22 -3.22 23.63 -18.43
N TYR A 23 -3.51 23.35 -17.17
CA TYR A 23 -4.42 24.16 -16.35
C TYR A 23 -3.75 25.49 -15.96
N HIS A 24 -4.49 26.60 -16.06
CA HIS A 24 -4.04 27.95 -15.67
C HIS A 24 -5.01 28.64 -14.69
N GLY A 25 -6.03 27.92 -14.24
CA GLY A 25 -6.97 28.43 -13.24
C GLY A 25 -6.38 28.41 -11.82
N PRO A 26 -7.18 28.79 -10.81
CA PRO A 26 -6.77 28.71 -9.41
C PRO A 26 -6.56 27.25 -8.98
N GLU A 27 -5.34 26.92 -8.54
CA GLU A 27 -5.02 25.61 -7.97
C GLU A 27 -5.02 25.70 -6.44
N ASP A 28 -5.85 24.88 -5.81
CA ASP A 28 -5.75 24.56 -4.39
C ASP A 28 -5.35 23.09 -4.31
N VAL A 29 -4.14 22.81 -3.88
CA VAL A 29 -3.59 21.45 -3.82
C VAL A 29 -3.97 20.73 -2.52
N THR A 30 -4.69 21.40 -1.61
CA THR A 30 -5.14 20.84 -0.34
C THR A 30 -6.64 20.52 -0.36
N SER A 31 -7.08 19.61 0.50
CA SER A 31 -8.51 19.38 0.72
C SER A 31 -9.10 20.63 1.36
N ASP A 32 -10.34 20.98 1.00
CA ASP A 32 -11.05 22.07 1.67
C ASP A 32 -11.69 21.64 2.99
N HIS A 33 -11.64 20.33 3.32
CA HIS A 33 -12.34 19.68 4.44
C HIS A 33 -13.84 20.04 4.49
N GLY A 34 -14.41 20.43 3.35
CA GLY A 34 -15.62 21.22 3.28
C GLY A 34 -16.53 20.78 2.14
N VAL A 35 -16.90 21.71 1.28
CA VAL A 35 -17.91 21.51 0.25
C VAL A 35 -17.36 20.65 -0.89
N VAL A 36 -16.11 20.85 -1.28
CA VAL A 36 -15.46 20.11 -2.36
C VAL A 36 -15.19 18.67 -1.94
N GLU A 37 -14.63 18.45 -0.76
CA GLU A 37 -14.49 17.10 -0.20
C GLU A 37 -15.84 16.38 -0.14
N ALA A 38 -16.88 17.03 0.39
CA ALA A 38 -18.22 16.44 0.45
C ALA A 38 -18.78 16.11 -0.95
N ALA A 39 -18.45 16.92 -1.97
CA ALA A 39 -18.84 16.67 -3.35
C ALA A 39 -18.16 15.42 -3.93
N TYR A 40 -16.87 15.20 -3.65
CA TYR A 40 -16.17 13.97 -4.09
C TYR A 40 -16.76 12.71 -3.44
N LEU A 41 -17.03 12.76 -2.13
CA LEU A 41 -17.65 11.66 -1.41
C LEU A 41 -19.07 11.36 -1.95
N ALA A 42 -19.85 12.40 -2.22
CA ALA A 42 -21.18 12.26 -2.81
C ALA A 42 -21.13 11.74 -4.26
N ALA A 43 -20.08 12.09 -5.02
CA ALA A 43 -19.85 11.53 -6.35
C ALA A 43 -19.60 10.03 -6.26
N MET A 44 -18.64 9.57 -5.44
CA MET A 44 -18.41 8.13 -5.22
C MET A 44 -19.70 7.42 -4.79
N ALA A 45 -20.44 7.96 -3.83
CA ALA A 45 -21.70 7.38 -3.36
C ALA A 45 -22.73 7.21 -4.49
N ALA A 46 -22.85 8.20 -5.39
CA ALA A 46 -23.78 8.13 -6.52
C ALA A 46 -23.37 7.07 -7.55
N PHE A 47 -22.08 6.91 -7.83
CA PHE A 47 -21.60 5.84 -8.72
C PHE A 47 -21.81 4.45 -8.10
N VAL A 48 -21.60 4.31 -6.80
CA VAL A 48 -21.87 3.07 -6.07
C VAL A 48 -23.36 2.73 -6.10
N GLU A 49 -24.24 3.73 -5.96
CA GLU A 49 -25.69 3.57 -6.09
C GLU A 49 -26.09 3.10 -7.51
N ASP A 50 -25.61 3.77 -8.55
CA ASP A 50 -25.90 3.40 -9.95
C ASP A 50 -25.41 1.99 -10.31
N THR A 51 -24.30 1.55 -9.72
CA THR A 51 -23.73 0.20 -9.96
C THR A 51 -24.29 -0.88 -9.03
N GLY A 52 -25.06 -0.52 -8.00
CA GLY A 52 -25.56 -1.42 -6.97
C GLY A 52 -24.45 -2.09 -6.15
N VAL A 53 -23.28 -1.47 -6.06
CA VAL A 53 -22.16 -1.95 -5.25
C VAL A 53 -22.46 -1.66 -3.77
N THR A 54 -22.10 -2.57 -2.88
CA THR A 54 -22.31 -2.40 -1.42
C THR A 54 -21.09 -2.73 -0.58
N ARG A 55 -20.13 -3.45 -1.18
CA ARG A 55 -18.83 -3.79 -0.62
C ARG A 55 -17.74 -3.51 -1.63
N LEU A 56 -16.58 -3.13 -1.12
CA LEU A 56 -15.40 -2.77 -1.89
C LEU A 56 -14.23 -3.60 -1.38
N THR A 57 -13.34 -3.98 -2.29
CA THR A 57 -12.07 -4.62 -1.95
C THR A 57 -10.97 -3.57 -1.93
N ILE A 58 -10.17 -3.55 -0.88
CA ILE A 58 -8.95 -2.72 -0.79
C ILE A 58 -7.90 -3.31 -1.75
N ARG A 59 -7.30 -2.45 -2.55
CA ARG A 59 -6.23 -2.77 -3.50
C ARG A 59 -5.01 -1.90 -3.23
N GLU A 60 -3.82 -2.48 -3.36
CA GLU A 60 -2.56 -1.74 -3.31
C GLU A 60 -2.46 -0.75 -2.14
N PRO A 61 -2.78 -1.16 -0.88
CA PRO A 61 -2.71 -0.24 0.24
C PRO A 61 -1.27 0.21 0.49
N LEU A 62 -1.12 1.50 0.78
CA LEU A 62 0.14 2.19 1.00
C LEU A 62 0.04 3.05 2.25
N LEU A 63 1.13 3.10 3.02
CA LEU A 63 1.39 4.12 4.03
C LEU A 63 2.53 5.04 3.58
N PRO A 64 2.66 6.24 4.14
CA PRO A 64 3.81 7.09 3.89
C PRO A 64 5.11 6.36 4.27
N GLY A 65 6.10 6.40 3.38
CA GLY A 65 7.45 5.89 3.66
C GLY A 65 8.37 7.00 4.18
N ILE A 66 9.68 6.79 4.02
CA ILE A 66 10.75 7.74 4.41
C ILE A 66 10.53 9.12 3.76
N VAL A 67 10.08 9.13 2.50
CA VAL A 67 9.75 10.36 1.78
C VAL A 67 8.24 10.51 1.69
N THR A 68 7.73 11.64 2.20
CA THR A 68 6.33 12.04 1.99
C THR A 68 6.28 13.10 0.91
N PHE A 69 5.64 12.77 -0.22
CA PHE A 69 5.37 13.72 -1.32
C PHE A 69 4.03 14.44 -1.16
N GLY A 70 3.30 14.12 -0.08
CA GLY A 70 2.07 14.79 0.31
C GLY A 70 2.27 16.27 0.61
N VAL A 71 1.25 17.05 0.31
CA VAL A 71 1.20 18.49 0.62
C VAL A 71 0.89 18.70 2.11
N GLU A 72 0.18 17.76 2.73
CA GLU A 72 -0.10 17.78 4.17
C GLU A 72 0.76 16.75 4.92
N ALA A 73 1.16 17.10 6.14
CA ALA A 73 1.91 16.17 6.99
C ALA A 73 0.97 15.02 7.41
N PRO A 74 1.41 13.75 7.29
CA PRO A 74 0.61 12.61 7.73
C PRO A 74 0.22 12.76 9.20
N ILE A 75 -1.05 12.50 9.50
CA ILE A 75 -1.53 12.52 10.88
C ILE A 75 -1.22 11.21 11.59
N GLU A 76 -1.18 11.22 12.93
CA GLU A 76 -1.01 10.00 13.71
C GLU A 76 -2.06 8.95 13.32
N GLY A 77 -1.61 7.72 13.05
CA GLY A 77 -2.46 6.63 12.57
C GLY A 77 -2.93 6.78 11.12
N TYR A 78 -2.34 7.69 10.34
CA TYR A 78 -2.48 7.82 8.88
C TYR A 78 -3.93 8.04 8.38
N GLY A 79 -4.80 8.59 9.23
CA GLY A 79 -6.23 8.74 8.94
C GLY A 79 -7.03 7.44 9.03
N LEU A 80 -6.43 6.35 9.51
CA LEU A 80 -7.06 5.03 9.68
C LEU A 80 -7.60 4.81 11.11
N ALA A 81 -7.31 5.72 12.04
CA ALA A 81 -7.78 5.64 13.42
C ALA A 81 -9.32 5.56 13.48
N GLY A 82 -9.84 4.49 14.11
CA GLY A 82 -11.27 4.22 14.20
C GLY A 82 -11.88 3.51 12.99
N LEU A 83 -11.13 3.37 11.89
CA LEU A 83 -11.47 2.50 10.75
C LEU A 83 -10.87 1.11 10.91
N PHE A 84 -9.60 1.05 11.35
CA PHE A 84 -8.87 -0.18 11.60
C PHE A 84 -8.20 -0.15 12.99
N PRO A 85 -7.86 -1.32 13.56
CA PRO A 85 -7.03 -1.39 14.75
C PRO A 85 -5.63 -0.81 14.50
N PRO A 86 -4.90 -0.39 15.55
CA PRO A 86 -3.56 0.21 15.40
C PRO A 86 -2.52 -0.68 14.72
N ASP A 87 -2.69 -2.00 14.75
CA ASP A 87 -1.84 -2.97 14.08
C ASP A 87 -2.20 -3.21 12.59
N LEU A 88 -3.13 -2.37 12.08
CA LEU A 88 -3.63 -2.35 10.72
C LEU A 88 -4.34 -3.64 10.29
N THR A 89 -4.74 -4.48 11.23
CA THR A 89 -5.53 -5.68 10.92
C THR A 89 -6.78 -5.32 10.13
N GLY A 90 -6.93 -5.89 8.93
CA GLY A 90 -8.03 -5.62 8.01
C GLY A 90 -7.73 -4.54 6.95
N PHE A 91 -6.61 -3.82 7.04
CA PHE A 91 -6.14 -2.92 5.98
C PHE A 91 -5.02 -3.60 5.19
N HIS A 92 -5.39 -4.39 4.18
CA HIS A 92 -4.45 -5.13 3.32
C HIS A 92 -5.07 -5.37 1.93
N ASP A 93 -4.27 -5.71 0.91
CA ASP A 93 -4.81 -6.06 -0.42
C ASP A 93 -5.75 -7.26 -0.27
N GLY A 94 -6.95 -7.16 -0.86
CA GLY A 94 -7.96 -8.20 -0.83
C GLY A 94 -8.94 -8.11 0.33
N ALA A 95 -8.71 -7.21 1.29
CA ALA A 95 -9.66 -6.98 2.38
C ALA A 95 -10.98 -6.38 1.85
N GLU A 96 -12.11 -6.97 2.24
CA GLU A 96 -13.43 -6.42 1.96
C GLU A 96 -13.86 -5.42 3.03
N VAL A 97 -14.35 -4.26 2.59
CA VAL A 97 -14.93 -3.22 3.43
C VAL A 97 -16.33 -2.86 2.96
N ASP A 98 -17.16 -2.36 3.88
CA ASP A 98 -18.45 -1.80 3.53
C ASP A 98 -18.31 -0.40 2.90
N LEU A 99 -19.40 0.10 2.32
CA LEU A 99 -19.41 1.43 1.69
C LEU A 99 -19.07 2.56 2.67
N ALA A 100 -19.50 2.46 3.92
CA ALA A 100 -19.23 3.51 4.92
C ALA A 100 -17.73 3.64 5.18
N THR A 101 -17.04 2.51 5.32
CA THR A 101 -15.59 2.43 5.48
C THR A 101 -14.88 2.87 4.19
N GLY A 102 -15.36 2.47 3.02
CA GLY A 102 -14.82 2.91 1.73
C GLY A 102 -14.88 4.43 1.53
N LEU A 103 -16.00 5.07 1.91
CA LEU A 103 -16.12 6.53 1.90
C LEU A 103 -15.19 7.22 2.91
N ALA A 104 -14.96 6.59 4.06
CA ALA A 104 -14.02 7.12 5.05
C ALA A 104 -12.56 7.01 4.58
N LEU A 105 -12.20 5.91 3.90
CA LEU A 105 -10.91 5.76 3.22
C LEU A 105 -10.73 6.81 2.12
N LEU A 106 -11.74 7.02 1.27
CA LEU A 106 -11.70 8.07 0.24
C LEU A 106 -11.47 9.45 0.85
N ARG A 107 -12.14 9.76 1.97
CA ARG A 107 -11.91 11.01 2.70
C ARG A 107 -10.47 11.12 3.20
N ALA A 108 -9.91 10.05 3.76
CA ALA A 108 -8.53 10.06 4.25
C ALA A 108 -7.53 10.33 3.11
N MET A 109 -7.76 9.74 1.93
CA MET A 109 -6.94 9.96 0.73
C MET A 109 -7.06 11.40 0.19
N LEU A 110 -8.27 11.94 0.11
CA LEU A 110 -8.49 13.33 -0.34
C LEU A 110 -7.81 14.36 0.57
N ARG A 111 -7.72 14.06 1.86
CA ARG A 111 -7.04 14.88 2.87
C ARG A 111 -5.54 14.66 2.93
N ASP A 112 -5.00 13.73 2.14
CA ASP A 112 -3.58 13.39 2.21
C ASP A 112 -3.12 13.01 3.64
N ASN A 113 -4.02 12.37 4.40
CA ASN A 113 -3.77 12.00 5.81
C ASN A 113 -2.67 10.93 5.97
N GLY A 114 -2.18 10.37 4.86
CA GLY A 114 -1.08 9.43 4.79
C GLY A 114 -1.43 8.12 4.09
N ALA A 115 -2.53 7.46 4.47
CA ALA A 115 -2.91 6.18 3.87
C ALA A 115 -3.52 6.36 2.46
N SER A 116 -3.10 5.50 1.53
CA SER A 116 -3.64 5.44 0.17
C SER A 116 -4.01 4.01 -0.21
N CYS A 117 -5.03 3.84 -1.05
CA CYS A 117 -5.41 2.54 -1.62
C CYS A 117 -6.35 2.72 -2.82
N GLY A 118 -6.44 1.69 -3.67
CA GLY A 118 -7.56 1.52 -4.57
C GLY A 118 -8.74 0.85 -3.87
N LEU A 119 -9.96 1.18 -4.28
CA LEU A 119 -11.19 0.49 -3.89
C LEU A 119 -11.82 -0.11 -5.14
N GLU A 120 -12.02 -1.43 -5.16
CA GLU A 120 -12.43 -2.13 -6.38
C GLU A 120 -13.52 -3.19 -6.10
N VAL A 121 -14.36 -3.42 -7.10
CA VAL A 121 -15.11 -4.67 -7.29
C VAL A 121 -14.72 -5.20 -8.65
N ASP A 122 -14.07 -6.38 -8.67
CA ASP A 122 -13.47 -6.93 -9.89
C ASP A 122 -14.46 -6.95 -11.05
N GLY A 123 -14.03 -6.39 -12.18
CA GLY A 123 -14.83 -6.28 -13.41
C GLY A 123 -16.09 -5.41 -13.33
N ARG A 124 -16.33 -4.69 -12.23
CA ARG A 124 -17.56 -3.89 -12.05
C ARG A 124 -17.33 -2.44 -11.69
N PHE A 125 -16.40 -2.15 -10.79
CA PHE A 125 -16.24 -0.81 -10.22
C PHE A 125 -14.81 -0.61 -9.71
N PHE A 126 -14.25 0.58 -9.88
CA PHE A 126 -13.08 1.00 -9.10
C PHE A 126 -13.16 2.49 -8.77
N VAL A 127 -12.50 2.89 -7.68
CA VAL A 127 -12.20 4.27 -7.37
C VAL A 127 -10.84 4.37 -6.68
N HIS A 128 -10.04 5.37 -7.02
CA HIS A 128 -8.83 5.75 -6.29
C HIS A 128 -8.55 7.25 -6.46
N VAL A 129 -7.65 7.78 -5.65
CA VAL A 129 -7.22 9.18 -5.70
C VAL A 129 -5.75 9.22 -6.09
N GLY A 130 -5.42 9.98 -7.14
CA GLY A 130 -4.04 10.26 -7.52
C GLY A 130 -3.38 11.24 -6.56
N PHE A 131 -2.04 11.31 -6.58
CA PHE A 131 -1.26 12.25 -5.76
C PHE A 131 -1.58 13.74 -6.03
N ASP A 132 -2.20 14.02 -7.15
CA ASP A 132 -2.64 15.34 -7.61
C ASP A 132 -4.12 15.64 -7.27
N GLN A 133 -4.70 14.87 -6.35
CA GLN A 133 -6.10 14.94 -5.91
C GLN A 133 -7.15 14.69 -7.00
N TYR A 134 -6.77 14.21 -8.19
CA TYR A 134 -7.74 13.70 -9.14
C TYR A 134 -8.31 12.39 -8.62
N MET A 135 -9.64 12.31 -8.58
CA MET A 135 -10.33 11.05 -8.28
C MET A 135 -10.63 10.34 -9.59
N TYR A 136 -10.10 9.13 -9.75
CA TYR A 136 -10.40 8.29 -10.90
C TYR A 136 -11.44 7.27 -10.49
N ILE A 137 -12.51 7.18 -11.27
CA ILE A 137 -13.62 6.26 -11.01
C ILE A 137 -13.99 5.54 -12.30
N GLY A 138 -14.22 4.24 -12.20
CA GLY A 138 -14.62 3.43 -13.33
C GLY A 138 -15.75 2.48 -12.99
N SER A 139 -16.57 2.17 -13.98
CA SER A 139 -17.75 1.31 -13.84
C SER A 139 -18.00 0.47 -15.09
N ALA A 140 -18.57 -0.72 -14.89
CA ALA A 140 -19.10 -1.54 -15.99
C ALA A 140 -20.36 -0.92 -16.61
N GLU A 141 -21.13 -0.18 -15.82
CA GLU A 141 -22.36 0.49 -16.22
C GLU A 141 -22.11 2.00 -16.51
N PRO A 142 -22.92 2.65 -17.36
CA PRO A 142 -22.70 4.04 -17.80
C PRO A 142 -22.90 5.13 -16.73
N CYS A 143 -23.55 4.82 -15.60
CA CYS A 143 -23.73 5.70 -14.43
C CYS A 143 -24.18 7.15 -14.74
N GLU A 144 -25.17 7.33 -15.62
CA GLU A 144 -25.63 8.65 -16.07
C GLU A 144 -26.13 9.55 -14.93
N ASN A 145 -26.78 8.96 -13.92
CA ASN A 145 -27.27 9.73 -12.77
C ASN A 145 -26.10 10.22 -11.92
N ALA A 146 -25.10 9.36 -11.67
CA ALA A 146 -23.91 9.72 -10.92
C ALA A 146 -23.12 10.85 -11.60
N ILE A 147 -22.99 10.80 -12.92
CA ILE A 147 -22.34 11.85 -13.72
C ILE A 147 -23.11 13.16 -13.60
N ALA A 148 -24.43 13.15 -13.79
CA ALA A 148 -25.27 14.34 -13.66
C ALA A 148 -25.21 14.92 -12.24
N ARG A 149 -25.22 14.05 -11.22
CA ARG A 149 -25.09 14.43 -9.82
C ARG A 149 -23.74 15.08 -9.54
N THR A 150 -22.65 14.48 -10.01
CA THR A 150 -21.28 15.01 -9.87
C THR A 150 -21.18 16.43 -10.44
N ARG A 151 -21.73 16.66 -11.64
CA ARG A 151 -21.80 18.01 -12.24
C ARG A 151 -22.63 18.99 -11.40
N SER A 152 -23.77 18.56 -10.88
CA SER A 152 -24.63 19.40 -10.03
C SER A 152 -23.97 19.81 -8.70
N LEU A 153 -22.95 19.05 -8.26
CA LEU A 153 -22.17 19.33 -7.06
C LEU A 153 -20.98 20.26 -7.32
N GLY A 154 -20.78 20.71 -8.56
CA GLY A 154 -19.69 21.62 -8.95
C GLY A 154 -18.38 20.91 -9.30
N LEU A 155 -18.40 19.58 -9.48
CA LEU A 155 -17.25 18.82 -9.97
C LEU A 155 -17.37 18.54 -11.47
N PHE A 156 -16.23 18.29 -12.10
CA PHE A 156 -16.12 18.03 -13.53
C PHE A 156 -15.75 16.56 -13.77
N PRO A 157 -16.70 15.68 -14.15
CA PRO A 157 -16.42 14.33 -14.58
C PRO A 157 -16.00 14.34 -16.06
N GLU A 158 -14.71 14.14 -16.31
CA GLU A 158 -14.11 14.06 -17.63
C GLU A 158 -13.98 12.59 -18.07
N PRO A 159 -14.60 12.19 -19.20
CA PRO A 159 -14.47 10.82 -19.68
C PRO A 159 -13.03 10.55 -20.11
N MET A 160 -12.52 9.38 -19.75
CA MET A 160 -11.21 8.91 -20.15
C MET A 160 -11.35 7.69 -21.07
N ASP A 161 -10.41 7.56 -22.01
CA ASP A 161 -10.24 6.29 -22.72
C ASP A 161 -9.72 5.23 -21.74
N SER A 162 -10.53 4.20 -21.51
CA SER A 162 -10.20 3.04 -20.67
C SER A 162 -8.85 2.41 -21.02
N ALA A 163 -8.47 2.36 -22.30
CA ALA A 163 -7.19 1.80 -22.72
C ALA A 163 -6.01 2.74 -22.41
N CYS A 164 -6.21 4.06 -22.48
CA CYS A 164 -5.22 5.03 -22.01
C CYS A 164 -5.04 4.95 -20.50
N TYR A 165 -6.14 4.86 -19.74
CA TYR A 165 -6.09 4.70 -18.29
C TYR A 165 -5.38 3.40 -17.89
N GLU A 166 -5.70 2.26 -18.51
CA GLU A 166 -5.00 1.00 -18.20
C GLU A 166 -3.50 1.04 -18.52
N ARG A 167 -3.09 1.78 -19.57
CA ARG A 167 -1.67 1.97 -19.91
C ARG A 167 -0.95 2.91 -18.96
N SER A 168 -1.66 3.82 -18.29
CA SER A 168 -1.05 4.71 -17.29
C SER A 168 -0.86 4.02 -15.94
N LEU A 169 -1.52 2.88 -15.71
CA LEU A 169 -1.23 2.05 -14.55
C LEU A 169 0.10 1.33 -14.78
N ASP A 170 1.09 1.64 -13.97
CA ASP A 170 2.34 0.87 -13.95
C ASP A 170 2.02 -0.50 -13.36
N ARG A 171 1.93 -1.53 -14.22
CA ARG A 171 1.57 -2.87 -13.76
C ARG A 171 2.85 -3.65 -13.51
N PRO A 172 2.99 -4.22 -12.29
CA PRO A 172 4.13 -5.04 -11.98
C PRO A 172 4.26 -6.24 -12.92
N PRO A 173 5.50 -6.72 -13.14
CA PRO A 173 5.71 -8.02 -13.76
C PRO A 173 5.05 -9.13 -12.93
N PRO A 174 4.68 -10.27 -13.55
CA PRO A 174 4.14 -11.41 -12.83
C PRO A 174 5.07 -11.86 -11.70
N GLN A 175 4.48 -12.12 -10.53
CA GLN A 175 5.22 -12.49 -9.32
C GLN A 175 5.12 -13.99 -9.06
N PRO A 176 6.19 -14.63 -8.51
CA PRO A 176 6.11 -16.02 -8.12
C PRO A 176 5.12 -16.19 -6.94
N PRO A 177 4.19 -17.15 -7.01
CA PRO A 177 3.27 -17.42 -5.90
C PRO A 177 3.99 -18.14 -4.75
N ALA A 178 3.56 -17.91 -3.52
CA ALA A 178 3.99 -18.68 -2.36
C ALA A 178 3.22 -20.01 -2.27
N ASP A 179 3.47 -20.87 -3.25
CA ASP A 179 2.88 -22.20 -3.37
C ASP A 179 3.57 -23.25 -2.49
N ASP A 180 3.15 -24.51 -2.58
CA ASP A 180 3.69 -25.58 -1.74
C ASP A 180 5.20 -25.84 -1.97
N ASP A 181 5.72 -25.54 -3.18
CA ASP A 181 7.14 -25.67 -3.47
C ASP A 181 7.94 -24.57 -2.76
N PHE A 182 7.45 -23.31 -2.79
CA PHE A 182 8.03 -22.22 -2.00
C PHE A 182 8.08 -22.56 -0.51
N TRP A 183 6.99 -23.10 0.06
CA TRP A 183 6.95 -23.45 1.48
C TRP A 183 7.88 -24.62 1.84
N ALA A 184 8.03 -25.60 0.96
CA ALA A 184 8.97 -26.70 1.14
C ALA A 184 10.43 -26.19 1.10
N GLU A 185 10.75 -25.31 0.17
CA GLU A 185 12.07 -24.69 0.06
C GLU A 185 12.41 -23.84 1.28
N LEU A 186 11.45 -23.03 1.75
CA LEU A 186 11.61 -22.24 2.98
C LEU A 186 11.87 -23.11 4.20
N ALA A 187 11.14 -24.21 4.37
CA ALA A 187 11.34 -25.12 5.50
C ALA A 187 12.71 -25.81 5.47
N ASP A 188 13.18 -26.24 4.30
CA ASP A 188 14.52 -26.80 4.13
C ASP A 188 15.60 -25.74 4.40
N LEU A 189 15.43 -24.53 3.86
CA LEU A 189 16.35 -23.41 4.07
C LEU A 189 16.49 -23.06 5.56
N ALA A 190 15.36 -22.91 6.26
CA ALA A 190 15.33 -22.65 7.70
C ALA A 190 16.00 -23.78 8.49
N THR A 191 15.76 -25.04 8.12
CA THR A 191 16.39 -26.20 8.78
C THR A 191 17.91 -26.23 8.58
N ARG A 192 18.39 -25.99 7.36
CA ARG A 192 19.83 -25.99 7.03
C ARG A 192 20.59 -24.85 7.71
N ARG A 193 19.96 -23.69 7.84
CA ARG A 193 20.57 -22.49 8.46
C ARG A 193 20.32 -22.39 9.96
N GLY A 194 19.50 -23.27 10.53
CA GLY A 194 19.02 -23.16 11.91
C GLY A 194 17.81 -22.24 12.01
N ALA A 195 17.91 -21.02 11.49
CA ALA A 195 16.81 -20.08 11.37
C ALA A 195 16.98 -19.14 10.15
N VAL A 196 15.89 -18.47 9.80
CA VAL A 196 15.80 -17.37 8.81
C VAL A 196 14.78 -16.35 9.32
N ILE A 197 14.79 -15.12 8.77
CA ILE A 197 13.72 -14.15 9.00
C ILE A 197 12.84 -14.02 7.74
N LEU A 198 11.53 -13.95 7.96
CA LEU A 198 10.52 -13.69 6.94
C LEU A 198 9.95 -12.29 7.14
N GLN A 199 10.05 -11.48 6.09
CA GLN A 199 9.38 -10.20 5.95
C GLN A 199 8.02 -10.41 5.27
N GLU A 200 6.94 -10.06 5.96
CA GLU A 200 5.58 -10.01 5.45
C GLU A 200 5.23 -8.55 5.11
N GLY A 201 5.26 -8.19 3.83
CA GLY A 201 4.81 -6.90 3.32
C GLY A 201 3.33 -6.93 2.94
N TYR A 202 2.46 -6.72 3.92
CA TYR A 202 0.99 -6.75 3.77
C TYR A 202 0.40 -5.40 3.32
N VAL A 203 1.16 -4.32 3.48
CA VAL A 203 0.88 -2.94 3.04
C VAL A 203 2.18 -2.35 2.50
N LEU A 204 2.15 -1.48 1.50
CA LEU A 204 3.36 -0.81 1.01
C LEU A 204 3.90 0.14 2.09
N ASN A 205 5.22 0.09 2.32
CA ASN A 205 5.95 0.77 3.41
C ASN A 205 5.59 0.30 4.83
N ALA A 206 4.98 -0.89 4.98
CA ALA A 206 4.81 -1.52 6.29
C ALA A 206 5.07 -3.03 6.21
N SER A 207 5.84 -3.54 7.16
CA SER A 207 6.20 -4.95 7.22
C SER A 207 5.98 -5.54 8.61
N ARG A 208 5.68 -6.84 8.64
CA ARG A 208 5.77 -7.67 9.85
C ARG A 208 6.95 -8.63 9.69
N TRP A 209 7.65 -8.85 10.79
CA TRP A 209 8.86 -9.68 10.80
C TRP A 209 8.64 -10.92 11.63
N HIS A 210 9.01 -12.08 11.06
CA HIS A 210 8.85 -13.38 11.70
C HIS A 210 10.18 -14.12 11.66
N ARG A 211 10.67 -14.59 12.82
CA ARG A 211 11.80 -15.52 12.86
C ARG A 211 11.29 -16.95 12.71
N LEU A 212 11.89 -17.71 11.81
CA LEU A 212 11.43 -19.04 11.45
C LEU A 212 12.50 -20.10 11.67
N HIS A 213 12.15 -21.14 12.42
CA HIS A 213 12.81 -22.44 12.33
C HIS A 213 11.99 -23.36 11.41
N GLY A 214 12.59 -24.45 10.93
CA GLY A 214 11.91 -25.39 10.03
C GLY A 214 10.60 -25.95 10.60
N SER A 215 10.47 -26.08 11.94
CA SER A 215 9.25 -26.53 12.63
C SER A 215 8.11 -25.50 12.61
N ASP A 216 8.42 -24.22 12.45
CA ASP A 216 7.49 -23.11 12.69
C ASP A 216 6.75 -22.69 11.40
N VAL A 217 7.28 -23.09 10.23
CA VAL A 217 6.79 -22.67 8.91
C VAL A 217 5.30 -22.90 8.73
N GLY A 218 4.80 -24.08 9.11
CA GLY A 218 3.37 -24.40 8.99
C GLY A 218 2.47 -23.52 9.85
N ALA A 219 2.91 -23.18 11.07
CA ALA A 219 2.16 -22.31 11.96
C ALA A 219 2.13 -20.87 11.45
N ILE A 220 3.25 -20.37 10.93
CA ILE A 220 3.34 -19.01 10.39
C ILE A 220 2.53 -18.87 9.11
N ARG A 221 2.59 -19.85 8.19
CA ARG A 221 1.79 -19.86 6.96
C ARG A 221 0.30 -19.58 7.21
N THR A 222 -0.26 -20.09 8.31
CA THR A 222 -1.69 -19.90 8.67
C THR A 222 -2.04 -18.53 9.25
N ARG A 223 -1.03 -17.71 9.58
CA ARG A 223 -1.19 -16.42 10.25
C ARG A 223 -0.87 -15.23 9.35
N LEU A 224 -0.28 -15.47 8.19
CA LEU A 224 0.08 -14.42 7.24
C LEU A 224 -1.16 -13.81 6.62
N THR A 225 -1.07 -12.52 6.33
CA THR A 225 -2.14 -11.76 5.70
C THR A 225 -2.24 -12.18 4.23
N PRO A 226 -3.44 -12.49 3.70
CA PRO A 226 -3.64 -12.81 2.29
C PRO A 226 -2.99 -11.76 1.38
N ARG A 227 -2.49 -12.20 0.21
CA ARG A 227 -1.86 -11.32 -0.78
C ARG A 227 -0.59 -10.62 -0.32
N SER A 228 -0.02 -10.93 0.84
CA SER A 228 1.24 -10.30 1.28
C SER A 228 2.42 -10.68 0.40
N ARG A 229 3.34 -9.72 0.22
CA ARG A 229 4.69 -10.02 -0.27
C ARG A 229 5.50 -10.71 0.81
N LEU A 230 6.23 -11.73 0.42
CA LEU A 230 7.07 -12.53 1.29
C LEU A 230 8.51 -12.44 0.80
N TRP A 231 9.40 -11.93 1.65
CA TRP A 231 10.84 -11.97 1.42
C TRP A 231 11.52 -12.72 2.55
N VAL A 232 12.36 -13.68 2.20
CA VAL A 232 13.10 -14.49 3.16
C VAL A 232 14.53 -13.99 3.18
N TRP A 233 15.05 -13.69 4.36
CA TRP A 233 16.39 -13.15 4.56
C TRP A 233 17.22 -14.08 5.45
N PRO A 234 18.56 -13.94 5.47
CA PRO A 234 19.40 -14.56 6.49
C PRO A 234 18.90 -14.21 7.91
N ASP A 235 19.23 -15.06 8.88
CA ASP A 235 18.89 -14.77 10.28
C ASP A 235 19.61 -13.52 10.79
N LEU A 236 19.14 -12.99 11.93
CA LEU A 236 19.75 -11.86 12.61
C LEU A 236 21.12 -12.22 13.20
N ASP A 237 22.05 -11.27 13.18
CA ASP A 237 23.39 -11.39 13.77
C ASP A 237 23.36 -10.98 15.26
N ASP A 238 23.95 -11.79 16.13
CA ASP A 238 24.04 -11.51 17.57
C ASP A 238 25.13 -10.48 17.92
N ASP A 239 26.08 -10.22 17.01
CA ASP A 239 27.01 -9.09 17.10
C ASP A 239 26.39 -7.82 16.48
N VAL A 240 25.43 -7.23 17.21
CA VAL A 240 24.78 -5.97 16.83
C VAL A 240 25.79 -4.86 16.55
N ALA A 241 26.92 -4.84 17.27
CA ALA A 241 27.96 -3.85 17.06
C ALA A 241 28.74 -4.06 15.75
N ALA A 242 28.86 -5.30 15.27
CA ALA A 242 29.39 -5.57 13.93
C ALA A 242 28.45 -5.08 12.84
N VAL A 243 27.15 -5.38 12.95
CA VAL A 243 26.13 -4.91 12.00
C VAL A 243 26.20 -3.39 11.82
N LEU A 244 26.24 -2.63 12.92
CA LEU A 244 26.33 -1.17 12.86
C LEU A 244 27.66 -0.65 12.28
N ARG A 245 28.76 -1.40 12.39
CA ARG A 245 30.06 -1.03 11.80
C ARG A 245 30.15 -1.32 10.31
N GLU A 246 29.31 -2.22 9.80
CA GLU A 246 29.27 -2.60 8.38
C GLU A 246 28.36 -1.70 7.54
N LEU A 247 27.57 -0.83 8.19
CA LEU A 247 26.81 0.21 7.50
C LEU A 247 27.76 1.13 6.71
N PRO A 248 27.41 1.50 5.47
CA PRO A 248 28.18 2.46 4.68
C PRO A 248 28.12 3.86 5.31
N GLU A 249 28.99 4.77 4.86
CA GLU A 249 28.99 6.17 5.32
C GLU A 249 27.72 6.92 4.91
N GLU A 250 27.13 6.55 3.76
CA GLU A 250 25.92 7.15 3.19
C GLU A 250 24.99 6.04 2.70
N GLY A 251 23.67 6.28 2.76
CA GLY A 251 22.63 5.39 2.23
C GLY A 251 21.44 5.23 3.17
N SER A 252 20.38 4.60 2.68
CA SER A 252 19.18 4.31 3.48
C SER A 252 19.03 2.80 3.69
N PHE A 253 18.81 2.39 4.93
CA PHE A 253 18.71 0.99 5.34
C PHE A 253 17.53 0.78 6.28
N GLU A 254 16.81 -0.32 6.07
CA GLU A 254 15.89 -0.86 7.06
C GLU A 254 16.70 -1.64 8.10
N ILE A 255 16.79 -1.10 9.32
CA ILE A 255 17.42 -1.76 10.45
C ILE A 255 16.39 -2.66 11.12
N VAL A 256 16.65 -3.97 11.17
CA VAL A 256 15.75 -4.98 11.74
C VAL A 256 16.43 -5.59 12.97
N TRP A 257 15.74 -5.66 14.10
CA TRP A 257 16.31 -6.23 15.32
C TRP A 257 15.31 -6.97 16.19
N GLU A 258 15.83 -7.94 16.95
CA GLU A 258 15.12 -8.74 17.93
C GLU A 258 15.31 -8.15 19.34
N HIS A 259 14.21 -7.96 20.05
CA HIS A 259 14.19 -7.57 21.46
C HIS A 259 14.47 -8.77 22.36
N GLN A 260 14.79 -8.54 23.64
CA GLN A 260 15.04 -9.63 24.60
C GLN A 260 13.83 -10.57 24.81
N ASP A 261 12.62 -10.07 24.54
CA ASP A 261 11.37 -10.85 24.61
C ASP A 261 11.08 -11.67 23.33
N GLY A 262 11.96 -11.61 22.33
CA GLY A 262 11.84 -12.31 21.04
C GLY A 262 10.97 -11.60 20.01
N ARG A 263 10.44 -10.40 20.31
CA ARG A 263 9.75 -9.57 19.32
C ARG A 263 10.74 -9.01 18.32
N ILE A 264 10.40 -9.01 17.04
CA ILE A 264 11.20 -8.35 16.00
C ILE A 264 10.52 -7.05 15.58
N THR A 265 11.32 -6.00 15.44
CA THR A 265 10.90 -4.71 14.90
C THR A 265 11.87 -4.22 13.85
N SER A 266 11.44 -3.28 13.01
CA SER A 266 12.31 -2.56 12.10
C SER A 266 12.10 -1.05 12.16
N PHE A 267 13.08 -0.33 11.64
CA PHE A 267 13.06 1.11 11.46
C PHE A 267 13.90 1.44 10.23
N ASP A 268 13.35 2.24 9.32
CA ASP A 268 14.09 2.80 8.20
C ASP A 268 14.98 3.94 8.70
N ALA A 269 16.29 3.82 8.48
CA ALA A 269 17.30 4.80 8.87
C ALA A 269 18.05 5.31 7.65
N ASP A 270 18.37 6.60 7.64
CA ASP A 270 19.35 7.19 6.72
C ASP A 270 20.64 7.61 7.47
N ASP A 271 21.55 8.27 6.75
CA ASP A 271 22.83 8.73 7.29
C ASP A 271 22.68 9.74 8.43
N GLU A 272 21.56 10.47 8.51
CA GLU A 272 21.27 11.38 9.63
C GLU A 272 20.90 10.61 10.90
N ASP A 273 20.27 9.44 10.78
CA ASP A 273 19.86 8.58 11.89
C ASP A 273 20.99 7.70 12.47
N TYR A 274 22.05 7.43 11.68
CA TYR A 274 23.14 6.52 12.08
C TYR A 274 23.78 6.81 13.45
N PRO A 275 24.02 8.07 13.85
CA PRO A 275 24.58 8.37 15.18
C PRO A 275 23.68 7.92 16.34
N GLU A 276 22.36 7.78 16.13
CA GLU A 276 21.41 7.38 17.16
C GLU A 276 21.21 5.86 17.25
N LEU A 277 21.56 5.12 16.19
CA LEU A 277 21.36 3.66 16.13
C LEU A 277 21.97 2.90 17.30
N PRO A 278 23.21 3.18 17.77
CA PRO A 278 23.78 2.46 18.91
C PRO A 278 22.95 2.60 20.19
N ALA A 279 22.34 3.76 20.42
CA ALA A 279 21.49 3.99 21.59
C ALA A 279 20.15 3.27 21.44
N ARG A 280 19.55 3.29 20.24
CA ARG A 280 18.27 2.61 19.95
C ARG A 280 18.38 1.08 20.02
N LEU A 281 19.53 0.52 19.61
CA LEU A 281 19.78 -0.93 19.60
C LEU A 281 20.51 -1.43 20.86
N ALA A 282 20.67 -0.60 21.90
CA ALA A 282 21.43 -0.96 23.10
C ALA A 282 20.91 -2.22 23.82
N GLU A 283 19.60 -2.48 23.73
CA GLU A 283 18.94 -3.66 24.33
C GLU A 283 18.61 -4.76 23.30
N ALA A 284 19.00 -4.57 22.04
CA ALA A 284 18.76 -5.54 20.98
C ALA A 284 19.57 -6.82 21.25
N ARG A 285 18.93 -7.96 21.04
CA ARG A 285 19.55 -9.28 21.15
C ARG A 285 20.33 -9.65 19.89
N ALA A 286 19.77 -9.32 18.74
CA ALA A 286 20.35 -9.58 17.42
C ALA A 286 19.79 -8.56 16.42
N ALA A 287 20.53 -8.27 15.36
CA ALA A 287 20.15 -7.29 14.35
C ALA A 287 20.61 -7.66 12.94
N THR A 288 20.04 -7.00 11.94
CA THR A 288 20.54 -6.98 10.57
C THR A 288 20.19 -5.64 9.93
N ALA A 289 20.88 -5.29 8.84
CA ALA A 289 20.60 -4.11 8.04
C ALA A 289 20.28 -4.53 6.61
N ILE A 290 19.18 -4.04 6.07
CA ILE A 290 18.71 -4.38 4.73
C ILE A 290 18.66 -3.08 3.93
N SER A 291 19.33 -3.01 2.77
CA SER A 291 19.31 -1.81 1.93
C SER A 291 17.87 -1.42 1.56
N ALA A 292 17.58 -0.12 1.55
CA ALA A 292 16.32 0.40 1.06
C ALA A 292 16.26 0.45 -0.48
N TYR A 293 17.41 0.33 -1.15
CA TYR A 293 17.50 0.35 -2.62
C TYR A 293 17.13 -1.01 -3.21
N ALA A 294 16.16 -1.02 -4.12
CA ALA A 294 15.57 -2.25 -4.66
C ALA A 294 16.59 -3.15 -5.39
N ASP A 295 17.59 -2.57 -6.05
CA ASP A 295 18.66 -3.30 -6.76
C ASP A 295 19.70 -3.93 -5.80
N GLU A 296 19.74 -3.48 -4.56
CA GLU A 296 20.61 -4.01 -3.50
C GLU A 296 19.87 -4.97 -2.55
N ARG A 297 18.54 -5.01 -2.60
CA ARG A 297 17.70 -5.97 -1.86
C ARG A 297 17.82 -7.36 -2.47
N ASN A 298 18.62 -8.21 -1.83
CA ASN A 298 18.90 -9.58 -2.28
C ASN A 298 18.33 -10.63 -1.29
N PRO A 299 17.00 -10.86 -1.28
CA PRO A 299 16.40 -11.89 -0.45
C PRO A 299 16.83 -13.29 -0.91
N LEU A 300 16.86 -14.25 0.03
CA LEU A 300 17.13 -15.66 -0.25
C LEU A 300 16.00 -16.31 -1.07
N LEU A 301 14.75 -15.93 -0.78
CA LEU A 301 13.54 -16.32 -1.51
C LEU A 301 12.58 -15.14 -1.54
N ALA A 302 11.80 -15.01 -2.61
CA ALA A 302 10.74 -14.03 -2.73
C ALA A 302 9.51 -14.67 -3.36
N ALA A 303 8.33 -14.38 -2.81
CA ALA A 303 7.05 -14.85 -3.33
C ALA A 303 5.91 -13.95 -2.87
N VAL A 304 4.72 -14.15 -3.42
CA VAL A 304 3.51 -13.48 -2.94
C VAL A 304 2.45 -14.50 -2.56
N LEU A 305 1.86 -14.30 -1.38
CA LEU A 305 0.86 -15.20 -0.84
C LEU A 305 -0.39 -15.16 -1.73
N PRO A 306 -0.83 -16.28 -2.33
CA PRO A 306 -2.07 -16.28 -3.10
C PRO A 306 -3.28 -16.12 -2.18
N ASP A 307 -4.45 -15.93 -2.78
CA ASP A 307 -5.72 -16.10 -2.05
C ASP A 307 -5.92 -17.56 -1.62
N ASP A 308 -6.90 -17.82 -0.75
CA ASP A 308 -7.22 -19.17 -0.25
C ASP A 308 -7.55 -20.19 -1.35
N ASP A 309 -7.96 -19.71 -2.53
CA ASP A 309 -8.22 -20.54 -3.72
C ASP A 309 -6.96 -20.84 -4.56
N GLY A 310 -5.79 -20.41 -4.08
CA GLY A 310 -4.49 -20.59 -4.74
C GLY A 310 -4.25 -19.63 -5.91
N VAL A 311 -5.16 -18.69 -6.19
CA VAL A 311 -5.01 -17.72 -7.27
C VAL A 311 -4.31 -16.47 -6.77
N LEU A 312 -3.22 -16.10 -7.45
CA LEU A 312 -2.52 -14.85 -7.18
C LEU A 312 -3.25 -13.67 -7.83
N ARG A 313 -3.89 -12.85 -7.00
CA ARG A 313 -4.60 -11.63 -7.43
C ARG A 313 -3.93 -10.32 -7.01
N ALA A 314 -2.90 -10.42 -6.16
CA ALA A 314 -2.12 -9.28 -5.69
C ALA A 314 -1.46 -8.53 -6.87
N ARG A 315 -1.32 -7.21 -6.72
CA ARG A 315 -0.68 -6.33 -7.69
C ARG A 315 0.38 -5.52 -6.96
N TRP A 316 1.51 -6.12 -6.63
CA TRP A 316 2.60 -5.38 -5.99
C TRP A 316 3.72 -5.14 -6.97
N ASP A 317 4.47 -4.06 -6.83
CA ASP A 317 5.85 -4.07 -7.31
C ASP A 317 6.71 -4.83 -6.28
N LEU A 318 7.49 -5.80 -6.77
CA LEU A 318 8.47 -6.56 -5.96
C LEU A 318 9.83 -5.90 -6.02
#